data_AF-A0A6I5C4N7-F1
#
_entry.id   AF-A0A6I5C4N7-F1
#
_cell.length_a   1.000
_cell.length_b   1.000
_cell.length_c   1.000
_cell.angle_alpha   90.00
_cell.angle_beta   90.00
_cell.angle_gamma   90.00
#
_symmetry.space_group_name_H-M   'P 1'
#
loop_
_entity.id
_entity.type
_entity.pdbx_description
1 polymer ?
#
loop_
_entity_poly.entity_id
_entity_poly.type
_entity_poly.pdbx_seq_one_letter_code
_entity_poly.pdbx_strand_id
1 'polypeptide(L)'
;GAGHLVLVSRRGADAPGAPELSAELAALGTRTTLASCDVADLEALRALKDGLEQDGHRISTVFHAAGAGLLVPLPATDVDEFAGTLHAKTGGARNLDLLFDRDTLDAFVLFSSISGVWGSAVHGAYAAANAYLDGLAEDRRSRGLAATSVVWGIWDPEGGAGMAAELVEENLRGHGVLFMPPAVALTGLQQVLDHDETVVVVADIDWDRFATVFTSARPSPLIGELPEVRAALAAEPATAGTGSEETSSALRDRLRPLPAAERTRVLVDLVRTHAAAVLGHGSPDAVAPGRAFRDLGFDSLTAVDMRNRLNTATGLRLPVTVVFDYASATALARHLETGLLGAAEEPATVRRPPAAAPAADDDPIVIVSMSCRYPGGVRTPEDLWRLVADGRDAVSGLPSDRGWDLDALYDADPDRPGRSYAAAGGFIRDADRFDPGFFGISPREALAMDPQQRLLLETSWEAIERAGIDPASLHGTPTGVFAGASYQGYGGTLRDVPEELEGLFIAGISTSVLSGRIAYQLGLQGPAVTVDTACSSSLVAVHLAAQSLRSGECALALAGGATVMGTP
;
A
#
# COMPACT_ATOMS: atom_id res chain seq x y z
N GLY A 1 -24.34 -32.79 -25.58
CA GLY A 1 -23.01 -32.16 -25.73
C GLY A 1 -22.92 -31.51 -27.09
N ALA A 2 -21.95 -30.62 -27.30
CA ALA A 2 -21.72 -29.99 -28.60
C ALA A 2 -21.33 -31.05 -29.65
N GLY A 3 -21.93 -31.01 -30.84
CA GLY A 3 -21.57 -31.93 -31.93
C GLY A 3 -20.21 -31.62 -32.58
N HIS A 4 -19.79 -30.36 -32.52
CA HIS A 4 -18.52 -29.87 -33.05
C HIS A 4 -18.02 -28.69 -32.20
N LEU A 5 -16.79 -28.77 -31.69
CA LEU A 5 -16.09 -27.69 -31.01
C LEU A 5 -14.99 -27.12 -31.90
N VAL A 6 -14.94 -25.80 -32.02
CA VAL A 6 -13.85 -25.07 -32.67
C VAL A 6 -13.08 -24.34 -31.57
N LEU A 7 -11.87 -24.82 -31.28
CA LEU A 7 -10.99 -24.22 -30.28
C LEU A 7 -9.95 -23.37 -31.01
N VAL A 8 -9.90 -22.09 -30.67
CA VAL A 8 -9.09 -21.10 -31.36
C VAL A 8 -7.99 -20.60 -30.44
N SER A 9 -6.76 -20.62 -30.92
CA SER A 9 -5.62 -19.97 -30.26
C SER A 9 -4.60 -19.52 -31.31
N ARG A 10 -3.61 -18.72 -30.92
CA ARG A 10 -2.51 -18.32 -31.83
C ARG A 10 -1.63 -19.48 -32.32
N ARG A 11 -1.71 -20.66 -31.68
CA ARG A 11 -0.92 -21.85 -32.04
C ARG A 11 -1.76 -22.96 -32.67
N GLY A 12 -3.09 -22.91 -32.58
CA GLY A 12 -3.97 -23.95 -33.10
C GLY A 12 -3.58 -25.34 -32.60
N ALA A 13 -3.37 -26.27 -33.53
CA ALA A 13 -2.95 -27.65 -33.23
C ALA A 13 -1.55 -27.77 -32.61
N ASP A 14 -0.70 -26.75 -32.72
CA ASP A 14 0.64 -26.71 -32.13
C ASP A 14 0.63 -26.22 -30.67
N ALA A 15 -0.55 -25.95 -30.09
CA ALA A 15 -0.65 -25.59 -28.69
C ALA A 15 -0.29 -26.79 -27.78
N PRO A 16 0.44 -26.57 -26.67
CA PRO A 16 0.74 -27.64 -25.71
C PRO A 16 -0.54 -28.31 -25.19
N GLY A 17 -0.58 -29.64 -25.21
CA GLY A 17 -1.75 -30.42 -24.76
C GLY A 17 -2.90 -30.54 -25.78
N ALA A 18 -2.80 -29.89 -26.95
CA ALA A 18 -3.88 -29.88 -27.93
C ALA A 18 -4.18 -31.27 -28.55
N PRO A 19 -3.17 -32.12 -28.87
CA PRO A 19 -3.43 -33.49 -29.32
C PRO A 19 -4.17 -34.33 -28.28
N GLU A 20 -3.77 -34.25 -27.01
CA GLU A 20 -4.37 -34.99 -25.90
C GLU A 20 -5.83 -34.55 -25.67
N LEU A 21 -6.06 -33.22 -25.62
CA LEU A 21 -7.40 -32.66 -25.48
C LEU A 21 -8.31 -33.04 -26.67
N SER A 22 -7.80 -32.99 -27.89
CA SER A 22 -8.56 -33.39 -29.07
C SER A 22 -8.93 -34.88 -29.03
N ALA A 23 -8.03 -35.74 -28.53
CA ALA A 23 -8.30 -37.17 -28.39
C ALA A 23 -9.35 -37.45 -27.30
N GLU A 24 -9.28 -36.75 -26.17
CA GLU A 24 -10.27 -36.83 -25.09
C GLU A 24 -11.65 -36.40 -25.56
N LEU A 25 -11.76 -35.24 -26.22
CA LEU A 25 -13.02 -34.74 -26.78
C LEU A 25 -13.61 -35.69 -27.83
N ALA A 26 -12.75 -36.31 -28.66
CA ALA A 26 -13.19 -37.31 -29.62
C ALA A 26 -13.70 -38.59 -28.92
N ALA A 27 -13.07 -39.02 -27.84
CA ALA A 27 -13.55 -40.15 -27.02
C ALA A 27 -14.90 -39.87 -26.36
N LEU A 28 -15.17 -38.59 -26.03
CA LEU A 28 -16.48 -38.11 -25.57
C LEU A 28 -17.51 -37.92 -26.71
N GLY A 29 -17.13 -38.21 -27.96
CA GLY A 29 -18.02 -38.16 -29.13
C GLY A 29 -18.14 -36.78 -29.78
N THR A 30 -17.24 -35.85 -29.48
CA THR A 30 -17.25 -34.49 -30.03
C THR A 30 -16.22 -34.33 -31.14
N ARG A 31 -16.62 -33.79 -32.30
CA ARG A 31 -15.67 -33.39 -33.34
C ARG A 31 -14.93 -32.14 -32.87
N THR A 32 -13.62 -32.08 -33.06
CA THR A 32 -12.80 -30.93 -32.64
C THR A 32 -12.03 -30.35 -33.82
N THR A 33 -12.10 -29.03 -33.99
CA THR A 33 -11.22 -28.26 -34.89
C THR A 33 -10.32 -27.38 -34.05
N LEU A 34 -9.01 -27.59 -34.14
CA LEU A 34 -7.99 -26.75 -33.51
C LEU A 34 -7.49 -25.74 -34.54
N ALA A 35 -7.95 -24.49 -34.44
CA ALA A 35 -7.64 -23.45 -35.41
C ALA A 35 -6.57 -22.48 -34.88
N SER A 36 -5.59 -22.17 -35.73
CA SER A 36 -4.63 -21.10 -35.47
C SER A 36 -5.20 -19.76 -35.93
N CYS A 37 -5.63 -18.92 -35.00
CA CYS A 37 -6.16 -17.59 -35.28
C CYS A 37 -6.04 -16.71 -34.02
N ASP A 38 -5.65 -15.46 -34.21
CA ASP A 38 -5.81 -14.42 -33.19
C ASP A 38 -7.22 -13.83 -33.30
N VAL A 39 -8.01 -13.91 -32.23
CA VAL A 39 -9.39 -13.39 -32.24
C VAL A 39 -9.44 -11.87 -32.32
N ALA A 40 -8.35 -11.18 -31.97
CA ALA A 40 -8.24 -9.73 -32.11
C ALA A 40 -7.91 -9.29 -33.55
N ASP A 41 -7.53 -10.21 -34.43
CA ASP A 41 -7.43 -9.97 -35.88
C ASP A 41 -8.79 -10.26 -36.56
N LEU A 42 -9.49 -9.19 -36.94
CA LEU A 42 -10.83 -9.27 -37.53
C LEU A 42 -10.86 -10.02 -38.86
N GLU A 43 -9.85 -9.83 -39.72
CA GLU A 43 -9.85 -10.46 -41.05
C GLU A 43 -9.51 -11.94 -40.94
N ALA A 44 -8.55 -12.31 -40.08
CA ALA A 44 -8.24 -13.71 -39.81
C ALA A 44 -9.45 -14.46 -39.22
N LEU A 45 -10.13 -13.83 -38.24
CA LEU A 45 -11.31 -14.41 -37.61
C LEU A 45 -12.48 -14.56 -38.59
N ARG A 46 -12.68 -13.57 -39.48
CA ARG A 46 -13.68 -13.65 -40.55
C ARG A 46 -13.37 -14.78 -41.52
N ALA A 47 -12.12 -14.90 -41.97
CA ALA A 47 -11.71 -15.98 -42.88
C ALA A 47 -11.92 -17.36 -42.25
N LEU A 48 -11.61 -17.53 -40.97
CA LEU A 48 -11.86 -18.77 -40.23
C LEU A 48 -13.37 -19.08 -40.17
N LYS A 49 -14.19 -18.11 -39.76
CA LYS A 49 -15.65 -18.26 -39.69
C LYS A 49 -16.23 -18.67 -41.05
N ASP A 50 -15.88 -17.94 -42.10
CA ASP A 50 -16.46 -18.14 -43.42
C ASP A 50 -16.03 -19.47 -44.04
N GLY A 51 -14.78 -19.91 -43.81
CA GLY A 51 -14.32 -21.25 -44.21
C GLY A 51 -15.11 -22.37 -43.52
N LEU A 52 -15.34 -22.26 -42.22
CA LEU A 52 -16.16 -23.23 -41.48
C LEU A 52 -17.60 -23.29 -42.01
N GLU A 53 -18.20 -22.13 -42.28
CA GLU A 53 -19.57 -22.07 -42.82
C GLU A 53 -19.66 -22.64 -44.25
N GLN A 54 -18.64 -22.45 -45.09
CA GLN A 54 -18.56 -23.06 -46.42
C GLN A 54 -18.47 -24.58 -46.37
N ASP A 55 -17.79 -25.13 -45.36
CA ASP A 55 -17.73 -26.57 -45.10
C ASP A 55 -19.02 -27.13 -44.46
N GLY A 56 -20.05 -26.30 -44.31
CA GLY A 56 -21.34 -26.67 -43.71
C GLY A 56 -21.34 -26.66 -42.17
N HIS A 57 -20.29 -26.10 -41.55
CA HIS A 57 -20.14 -26.01 -40.10
C HIS A 57 -20.56 -24.63 -39.59
N ARG A 58 -21.87 -24.39 -39.53
CA ARG A 58 -22.43 -23.13 -39.02
C ARG A 58 -22.24 -23.03 -37.50
N ILE A 59 -21.63 -21.93 -37.05
CA ILE A 59 -21.48 -21.62 -35.62
C ILE A 59 -22.80 -21.14 -35.04
N SER A 60 -23.34 -21.87 -34.07
CA SER A 60 -24.56 -21.52 -33.33
C SER A 60 -24.30 -20.99 -31.93
N THR A 61 -23.08 -21.16 -31.40
CA THR A 61 -22.73 -20.70 -30.06
C THR A 61 -21.32 -20.14 -30.02
N VAL A 62 -21.12 -19.05 -29.28
CA VAL A 62 -19.83 -18.38 -29.10
C VAL A 62 -19.48 -18.34 -27.62
N PHE A 63 -18.27 -18.78 -27.27
CA PHE A 63 -17.69 -18.63 -25.95
C PHE A 63 -16.39 -17.84 -26.06
N HIS A 64 -16.35 -16.66 -25.47
CA HIS A 64 -15.16 -15.84 -25.39
C HIS A 64 -14.49 -16.00 -24.02
N ALA A 65 -13.58 -16.96 -23.96
CA ALA A 65 -12.77 -17.27 -22.78
C ALA A 65 -11.31 -16.80 -22.92
N ALA A 66 -11.01 -15.95 -23.92
CA ALA A 66 -9.65 -15.48 -24.15
C ALA A 66 -9.26 -14.39 -23.13
N GLY A 67 -8.11 -14.58 -22.48
CA GLY A 67 -7.54 -13.59 -21.59
C GLY A 67 -6.19 -14.04 -21.04
N ALA A 68 -5.34 -13.07 -20.71
CA ALA A 68 -4.15 -13.25 -19.91
C ALA A 68 -4.24 -12.23 -18.76
N GLY A 69 -4.02 -12.67 -17.53
CA GLY A 69 -3.93 -11.78 -16.38
C GLY A 69 -2.47 -11.42 -16.14
N LEU A 70 -2.10 -10.16 -16.31
CA LEU A 70 -0.86 -9.61 -15.79
C LEU A 70 -1.13 -9.01 -14.41
N LEU A 71 -0.34 -9.42 -13.41
CA LEU A 71 -0.40 -8.93 -12.04
C LEU A 71 0.47 -7.67 -11.88
N VAL A 72 -0.02 -6.55 -12.41
CA VAL A 72 0.70 -5.26 -12.34
C VAL A 72 -0.20 -4.18 -11.72
N PRO A 73 0.26 -3.47 -10.68
CA PRO A 73 -0.43 -2.29 -10.16
C PRO A 73 -0.59 -1.21 -11.24
N LEU A 74 -1.71 -0.50 -11.21
CA LEU A 74 -1.99 0.56 -12.20
C LEU A 74 -0.87 1.60 -12.34
N PRO A 75 -0.22 2.11 -11.27
CA PRO A 75 0.88 3.07 -11.40
C PRO A 75 2.14 2.52 -12.08
N ALA A 76 2.28 1.19 -12.14
CA ALA A 76 3.43 0.50 -12.72
C ALA A 76 3.10 -0.15 -14.07
N THR A 77 1.89 0.03 -14.59
CA THR A 77 1.49 -0.49 -15.90
C THR A 77 1.71 0.57 -16.96
N ASP A 78 2.54 0.32 -17.96
CA ASP A 78 2.68 1.23 -19.09
C ASP A 78 1.53 1.08 -20.11
N VAL A 79 1.48 1.97 -21.11
CA VAL A 79 0.38 2.00 -22.10
C VAL A 79 0.39 0.78 -23.02
N ASP A 80 1.56 0.26 -23.37
CA ASP A 80 1.70 -0.88 -24.27
C ASP A 80 1.34 -2.18 -23.55
N GLU A 81 1.73 -2.32 -22.28
CA GLU A 81 1.32 -3.40 -21.38
C GLU A 81 -0.19 -3.39 -21.14
N PHE A 82 -0.76 -2.21 -20.90
CA PHE A 82 -2.19 -2.03 -20.76
C PHE A 82 -2.93 -2.46 -22.04
N ALA A 83 -2.51 -1.94 -23.21
CA ALA A 83 -3.07 -2.30 -24.50
C ALA A 83 -2.94 -3.80 -24.79
N GLY A 84 -1.79 -4.39 -24.49
CA GLY A 84 -1.53 -5.82 -24.64
C GLY A 84 -2.45 -6.70 -23.79
N THR A 85 -2.71 -6.30 -22.54
CA THR A 85 -3.64 -6.99 -21.63
C THR A 85 -5.08 -6.93 -22.13
N LEU A 86 -5.49 -5.79 -22.68
CA LEU A 86 -6.83 -5.62 -23.24
C LEU A 86 -7.00 -6.34 -24.58
N HIS A 87 -5.94 -6.42 -25.40
CA HIS A 87 -6.00 -6.79 -26.81
C HIS A 87 -6.83 -8.04 -27.11
N ALA A 88 -6.47 -9.18 -26.51
CA ALA A 88 -7.18 -10.43 -26.75
C ALA A 88 -8.60 -10.43 -26.17
N LYS A 89 -8.78 -9.78 -25.01
CA LYS A 89 -10.05 -9.84 -24.27
C LYS A 89 -11.08 -8.86 -24.84
N THR A 90 -10.76 -7.58 -24.95
CA THR A 90 -11.69 -6.57 -25.47
C THR A 90 -11.74 -6.60 -27.00
N GLY A 91 -10.58 -6.67 -27.67
CA GLY A 91 -10.49 -6.73 -29.13
C GLY A 91 -11.15 -7.99 -29.70
N GLY A 92 -10.86 -9.15 -29.10
CA GLY A 92 -11.50 -10.42 -29.48
C GLY A 92 -13.01 -10.40 -29.30
N ALA A 93 -13.51 -9.94 -28.16
CA ALA A 93 -14.94 -9.85 -27.89
C ALA A 93 -15.66 -8.93 -28.89
N ARG A 94 -15.08 -7.76 -29.17
CA ARG A 94 -15.62 -6.81 -30.16
C ARG A 94 -15.69 -7.42 -31.56
N ASN A 95 -14.66 -8.13 -31.98
CA ASN A 95 -14.64 -8.77 -33.30
C ASN A 95 -15.68 -9.90 -33.40
N LEU A 96 -15.83 -10.69 -32.34
CA LEU A 96 -16.87 -11.71 -32.25
C LEU A 96 -18.27 -11.08 -32.30
N ASP A 97 -18.49 -9.97 -31.60
CA ASP A 97 -19.75 -9.24 -31.64
C ASP A 97 -20.11 -8.79 -33.07
N LEU A 98 -19.14 -8.18 -33.76
CA LEU A 98 -19.28 -7.72 -35.14
C LEU A 98 -19.55 -8.85 -36.14
N LEU A 99 -18.87 -9.99 -36.02
CA LEU A 99 -18.99 -11.11 -36.98
C LEU A 99 -20.21 -11.98 -36.73
N PHE A 100 -20.72 -11.97 -35.49
CA PHE A 100 -21.90 -12.71 -35.10
C PHE A 100 -23.09 -11.79 -34.77
N ASP A 101 -23.20 -10.62 -35.41
CA ASP A 101 -24.33 -9.69 -35.32
C ASP A 101 -25.60 -10.26 -36.01
N ARG A 102 -26.04 -11.43 -35.56
CA ARG A 102 -27.19 -12.17 -36.11
C ARG A 102 -28.04 -12.74 -34.99
N ASP A 103 -29.35 -12.75 -35.21
CA ASP A 103 -30.41 -13.19 -34.29
C ASP A 103 -30.48 -14.71 -34.07
N THR A 104 -29.65 -15.48 -34.76
CA THR A 104 -29.73 -16.95 -34.78
C THR A 104 -28.71 -17.67 -33.91
N LEU A 105 -27.96 -16.97 -33.04
CA LEU A 105 -27.07 -17.65 -32.09
C LEU A 105 -27.90 -18.19 -30.91
N ASP A 106 -27.61 -19.43 -30.52
CA ASP A 106 -28.19 -20.06 -29.32
C ASP A 106 -27.62 -19.41 -28.05
N ALA A 107 -26.34 -19.04 -28.05
CA ALA A 107 -25.71 -18.31 -26.96
C ALA A 107 -24.45 -17.55 -27.40
N PHE A 108 -24.15 -16.46 -26.69
CA PHE A 108 -22.92 -15.67 -26.82
C PHE A 108 -22.41 -15.35 -25.42
N VAL A 109 -21.40 -16.09 -24.96
CA VAL A 109 -20.97 -16.09 -23.56
C VAL A 109 -19.61 -15.43 -23.42
N LEU A 110 -19.52 -14.42 -22.55
CA LEU A 110 -18.32 -13.65 -22.26
C LEU A 110 -17.82 -14.03 -20.86
N PHE A 111 -16.55 -14.39 -20.75
CA PHE A 111 -15.94 -14.78 -19.47
C PHE A 111 -15.30 -13.54 -18.83
N SER A 112 -16.07 -12.88 -17.98
CA SER A 112 -15.65 -11.73 -17.17
C SER A 112 -15.08 -12.19 -15.81
N SER A 113 -14.79 -11.25 -14.91
CA SER A 113 -14.14 -11.51 -13.62
C SER A 113 -14.60 -10.51 -12.58
N ILE A 114 -14.73 -10.96 -11.32
CA ILE A 114 -15.04 -10.11 -10.16
C ILE A 114 -14.15 -8.87 -10.03
N SER A 115 -12.93 -8.91 -10.58
CA SER A 115 -12.03 -7.76 -10.63
C SER A 115 -12.62 -6.56 -11.41
N GLY A 116 -13.47 -6.79 -12.40
CA GLY A 116 -14.19 -5.74 -13.13
C GLY A 116 -15.36 -5.12 -12.36
N VAL A 117 -15.85 -5.79 -11.31
CA VAL A 117 -17.01 -5.35 -10.52
C VAL A 117 -16.60 -4.53 -9.30
N TRP A 118 -15.72 -5.07 -8.45
CA TRP A 118 -15.30 -4.40 -7.22
C TRP A 118 -13.81 -4.06 -7.14
N GLY A 119 -13.07 -4.31 -8.23
CA GLY A 119 -11.67 -3.91 -8.36
C GLY A 119 -10.66 -4.89 -7.77
N SER A 120 -9.38 -4.65 -8.07
CA SER A 120 -8.24 -5.39 -7.54
C SER A 120 -7.00 -4.48 -7.57
N ALA A 121 -6.18 -4.54 -6.52
CA ALA A 121 -5.02 -3.66 -6.35
C ALA A 121 -3.91 -3.88 -7.41
N VAL A 122 -3.87 -5.07 -8.03
CA VAL A 122 -2.79 -5.53 -8.91
C VAL A 122 -3.29 -6.00 -10.29
N HIS A 123 -4.51 -5.62 -10.68
CA HIS A 123 -5.12 -6.02 -11.95
C HIS A 123 -5.81 -4.85 -12.66
N GLY A 124 -5.17 -3.68 -12.76
CA GLY A 124 -5.81 -2.48 -13.32
C GLY A 124 -6.33 -2.67 -14.75
N ALA A 125 -5.46 -3.11 -15.67
CA ALA A 125 -5.82 -3.37 -17.07
C ALA A 125 -6.81 -4.53 -17.23
N TYR A 126 -6.61 -5.60 -16.46
CA TYR A 126 -7.49 -6.76 -16.49
C TYR A 126 -8.89 -6.41 -15.98
N ALA A 127 -9.03 -5.67 -14.89
CA ALA A 127 -10.32 -5.19 -14.38
C ALA A 127 -11.07 -4.35 -15.44
N ALA A 128 -10.37 -3.43 -16.11
CA ALA A 128 -10.95 -2.62 -17.19
C ALA A 128 -11.42 -3.49 -18.38
N ALA A 129 -10.64 -4.50 -18.75
CA ALA A 129 -11.01 -5.42 -19.83
C ALA A 129 -12.28 -6.21 -19.50
N ASN A 130 -12.45 -6.64 -18.24
CA ASN A 130 -13.63 -7.36 -17.78
C ASN A 130 -14.88 -6.47 -17.73
N ALA A 131 -14.74 -5.25 -17.19
CA ALA A 131 -15.84 -4.28 -17.19
C ALA A 131 -16.32 -3.95 -18.62
N TYR A 132 -15.40 -3.91 -19.59
CA TYR A 132 -15.77 -3.78 -21.01
C TYR A 132 -16.62 -4.95 -21.52
N LEU A 133 -16.32 -6.19 -21.13
CA LEU A 133 -17.11 -7.36 -21.54
C LEU A 133 -18.53 -7.31 -20.98
N ASP A 134 -18.67 -6.87 -19.72
CA ASP A 134 -19.97 -6.72 -19.07
C ASP A 134 -20.82 -5.69 -19.81
N GLY A 135 -20.25 -4.53 -20.14
CA GLY A 135 -20.92 -3.51 -20.95
C GLY A 135 -21.22 -3.97 -22.39
N LEU A 136 -20.36 -4.78 -23.00
CA LEU A 136 -20.62 -5.35 -24.33
C LEU A 136 -21.82 -6.31 -24.31
N ALA A 137 -21.98 -7.11 -23.25
CA ALA A 137 -23.13 -7.99 -23.10
C ALA A 137 -24.44 -7.18 -23.02
N GLU A 138 -24.45 -6.11 -22.22
CA GLU A 138 -25.60 -5.21 -22.09
C GLU A 138 -25.94 -4.51 -23.42
N ASP A 139 -24.94 -3.96 -24.12
CA ASP A 139 -25.11 -3.32 -25.43
C ASP A 139 -25.71 -4.32 -26.45
N ARG A 140 -25.17 -5.53 -26.51
CA ARG A 140 -25.62 -6.57 -27.43
C ARG A 140 -27.06 -7.02 -27.14
N ARG A 141 -27.44 -7.14 -25.86
CA ARG A 141 -28.83 -7.40 -25.46
C ARG A 141 -29.77 -6.24 -25.81
N SER A 142 -29.30 -4.99 -25.70
CA SER A 142 -30.10 -3.82 -26.10
C SER A 142 -30.44 -3.81 -27.60
N ARG A 143 -29.60 -4.46 -28.42
CA ARG A 143 -29.84 -4.71 -29.85
C ARG A 143 -30.71 -5.93 -30.14
N GLY A 144 -31.21 -6.62 -29.11
CA GLY A 144 -32.05 -7.83 -29.23
C GLY A 144 -31.27 -9.10 -29.56
N LEU A 145 -29.95 -9.11 -29.35
CA LEU A 145 -29.09 -10.26 -29.63
C LEU A 145 -28.75 -11.01 -28.35
N ALA A 146 -28.52 -12.32 -28.46
CA ALA A 146 -28.10 -13.14 -27.33
C ALA A 146 -26.73 -12.66 -26.81
N ALA A 147 -26.63 -12.48 -25.49
CA ALA A 147 -25.38 -12.23 -24.78
C ALA A 147 -25.49 -12.52 -23.28
N THR A 148 -24.48 -13.15 -22.72
CA THR A 148 -24.35 -13.38 -21.28
C THR A 148 -22.90 -13.15 -20.88
N SER A 149 -22.65 -12.18 -19.99
CA SER A 149 -21.37 -12.04 -19.30
C SER A 149 -21.43 -12.75 -17.96
N VAL A 150 -20.58 -13.76 -17.78
CA VAL A 150 -20.41 -14.42 -16.48
C VAL A 150 -19.19 -13.83 -15.80
N VAL A 151 -19.42 -13.11 -14.73
CA VAL A 151 -18.40 -12.48 -13.89
C VAL A 151 -17.90 -13.53 -12.91
N TRP A 152 -16.78 -14.17 -13.24
CA TRP A 152 -16.25 -15.28 -12.46
C TRP A 152 -15.51 -14.83 -11.20
N GLY A 153 -15.85 -15.48 -10.09
CA GLY A 153 -14.96 -15.65 -8.94
C GLY A 153 -13.78 -16.57 -9.30
N ILE A 154 -12.98 -16.94 -8.30
CA ILE A 154 -11.72 -17.63 -8.54
C ILE A 154 -11.98 -19.14 -8.58
N TRP A 155 -11.59 -19.81 -9.67
CA TRP A 155 -11.72 -21.26 -9.80
C TRP A 155 -10.52 -21.94 -9.14
N ASP A 156 -10.76 -23.03 -8.42
CA ASP A 156 -9.72 -23.87 -7.84
C ASP A 156 -8.82 -24.43 -8.97
N PRO A 157 -7.51 -24.15 -8.96
CA PRO A 157 -6.58 -24.68 -9.96
C PRO A 157 -6.30 -26.17 -9.68
N GLU A 158 -7.24 -27.04 -10.04
CA GLU A 158 -7.05 -28.49 -9.98
C GLU A 158 -5.77 -28.88 -10.75
N GLY A 159 -4.76 -29.40 -10.03
CA GLY A 159 -3.49 -29.82 -10.62
C GLY A 159 -2.51 -28.69 -10.97
N GLY A 160 -2.71 -27.45 -10.49
CA GLY A 160 -1.75 -26.35 -10.62
C GLY A 160 -1.74 -25.68 -12.01
N ALA A 161 -2.79 -25.85 -12.80
CA ALA A 161 -2.97 -25.21 -14.10
C ALA A 161 -4.13 -24.19 -14.06
N GLY A 162 -4.00 -23.10 -14.82
CA GLY A 162 -5.03 -22.06 -14.95
C GLY A 162 -4.56 -20.66 -14.53
N MET A 163 -5.35 -19.63 -14.83
CA MET A 163 -4.98 -18.22 -14.53
C MET A 163 -4.84 -17.93 -13.03
N ALA A 164 -5.36 -18.80 -12.17
CA ALA A 164 -5.29 -18.67 -10.72
C ALA A 164 -4.16 -19.50 -10.08
N ALA A 165 -3.36 -20.24 -10.87
CA ALA A 165 -2.32 -21.14 -10.35
C ALA A 165 -1.18 -20.42 -9.60
N GLU A 166 -0.94 -19.14 -9.92
CA GLU A 166 0.06 -18.30 -9.25
C GLU A 166 -0.52 -17.51 -8.06
N LEU A 167 -1.84 -17.60 -7.83
CA LEU A 167 -2.49 -16.92 -6.71
C LEU A 167 -2.35 -17.74 -5.42
N VAL A 168 -1.85 -17.11 -4.36
CA VAL A 168 -1.71 -17.76 -3.05
C VAL A 168 -3.07 -17.86 -2.37
N GLU A 169 -3.58 -19.10 -2.23
CA GLU A 169 -4.88 -19.42 -1.63
C GLU A 169 -5.11 -18.75 -0.26
N GLU A 170 -4.09 -18.81 0.59
CA GLU A 170 -4.15 -18.29 1.96
C GLU A 170 -4.36 -16.77 1.99
N ASN A 171 -3.77 -16.05 1.03
CA ASN A 171 -4.00 -14.61 0.89
C ASN A 171 -5.44 -14.32 0.47
N LEU A 172 -6.00 -15.03 -0.52
CA LEU A 172 -7.36 -14.77 -1.02
C LEU A 172 -8.45 -15.14 -0.01
N ARG A 173 -8.30 -16.29 0.66
CA ARG A 173 -9.13 -16.66 1.82
C ARG A 173 -9.04 -15.59 2.90
N GLY A 174 -7.88 -14.95 3.03
CA GLY A 174 -7.61 -13.75 3.83
C GLY A 174 -8.60 -12.59 3.65
N HIS A 175 -9.19 -12.48 2.46
CA HIS A 175 -10.07 -11.39 2.03
C HIS A 175 -11.54 -11.84 1.89
N GLY A 176 -11.86 -13.10 2.16
CA GLY A 176 -13.21 -13.65 2.02
C GLY A 176 -13.63 -14.00 0.59
N VAL A 177 -12.69 -14.04 -0.37
CA VAL A 177 -12.92 -14.57 -1.72
C VAL A 177 -12.39 -15.99 -1.77
N LEU A 178 -13.28 -16.97 -1.98
CA LEU A 178 -12.95 -18.39 -1.90
C LEU A 178 -12.74 -18.99 -3.29
N PHE A 179 -11.96 -20.07 -3.36
CA PHE A 179 -11.85 -20.87 -4.56
C PHE A 179 -13.11 -21.71 -4.77
N MET A 180 -13.62 -21.68 -5.99
CA MET A 180 -14.74 -22.49 -6.42
C MET A 180 -14.26 -23.77 -7.12
N PRO A 181 -14.73 -24.95 -6.72
CA PRO A 181 -14.51 -26.17 -7.49
C PRO A 181 -15.06 -26.00 -8.93
N PRO A 182 -14.33 -26.43 -9.98
CA PRO A 182 -14.78 -26.30 -11.38
C PRO A 182 -16.17 -26.88 -11.64
N ALA A 183 -16.52 -28.00 -10.99
CA ALA A 183 -17.85 -28.61 -11.11
C ALA A 183 -18.98 -27.69 -10.61
N VAL A 184 -18.73 -26.91 -9.54
CA VAL A 184 -19.68 -25.92 -9.01
C VAL A 184 -19.80 -24.76 -9.99
N ALA A 185 -18.68 -24.25 -10.49
CA ALA A 185 -18.69 -23.14 -11.44
C ALA A 185 -19.38 -23.49 -12.77
N LEU A 186 -19.19 -24.72 -13.28
CA LEU A 186 -19.91 -25.24 -14.45
C LEU A 186 -21.42 -25.41 -14.20
N THR A 187 -21.82 -25.79 -12.97
CA THR A 187 -23.24 -25.82 -12.58
C THR A 187 -23.82 -24.41 -12.58
N GLY A 188 -23.08 -23.43 -12.08
CA GLY A 188 -23.45 -22.02 -12.14
C GLY A 188 -23.59 -21.50 -13.57
N LEU A 189 -22.65 -21.85 -14.47
CA LEU A 189 -22.76 -21.49 -15.89
C LEU A 189 -24.07 -22.01 -16.50
N GLN A 190 -24.41 -23.27 -16.25
CA GLN A 190 -25.66 -23.86 -16.76
C GLN A 190 -26.87 -23.08 -16.25
N GLN A 191 -26.91 -22.77 -14.95
CA GLN A 191 -28.01 -21.99 -14.36
C GLN A 191 -28.12 -20.59 -14.97
N VAL A 192 -27.00 -19.88 -15.15
CA VAL A 192 -27.01 -18.54 -15.76
C VAL A 192 -27.57 -18.58 -17.18
N LEU A 193 -27.19 -19.59 -17.97
CA LEU A 193 -27.71 -19.77 -19.33
C LEU A 193 -29.19 -20.15 -19.34
N ASP A 194 -29.64 -21.02 -18.42
CA ASP A 194 -31.04 -21.44 -18.35
C ASP A 194 -31.99 -20.29 -17.93
N HIS A 195 -31.51 -19.35 -17.10
CA HIS A 195 -32.28 -18.19 -16.65
C HIS A 195 -32.19 -16.99 -17.61
N ASP A 196 -31.42 -17.09 -18.68
CA ASP A 196 -31.21 -16.05 -19.70
C ASP A 196 -30.72 -14.70 -19.12
N GLU A 197 -29.90 -14.76 -18.07
CA GLU A 197 -29.38 -13.56 -17.43
C GLU A 197 -28.29 -12.88 -18.28
N THR A 198 -28.24 -11.54 -18.25
CA THR A 198 -27.31 -10.77 -19.08
C THR A 198 -25.93 -10.59 -18.46
N VAL A 199 -25.84 -10.14 -17.21
CA VAL A 199 -24.59 -10.02 -16.46
C VAL A 199 -24.80 -10.61 -15.08
N VAL A 200 -24.06 -11.68 -14.74
CA VAL A 200 -24.20 -12.36 -13.44
C VAL A 200 -22.85 -12.64 -12.83
N VAL A 201 -22.72 -12.36 -11.54
CA VAL A 201 -21.57 -12.75 -10.73
C VAL A 201 -21.77 -14.16 -10.20
N VAL A 202 -20.82 -15.05 -10.49
CA VAL A 202 -20.75 -16.40 -9.93
C VAL A 202 -19.45 -16.50 -9.16
N ALA A 203 -19.52 -16.40 -7.84
CA ALA A 203 -18.36 -16.44 -6.94
C ALA A 203 -18.74 -17.08 -5.60
N ASP A 204 -17.79 -17.77 -4.97
CA ASP A 204 -17.91 -18.24 -3.60
C ASP A 204 -17.26 -17.21 -2.66
N ILE A 205 -18.06 -16.67 -1.74
CA ILE A 205 -17.72 -15.52 -0.91
C ILE A 205 -18.06 -15.86 0.54
N ASP A 206 -17.05 -15.74 1.40
CA ASP A 206 -17.24 -15.66 2.84
C ASP A 206 -17.67 -14.23 3.18
N TRP A 207 -18.98 -14.01 3.27
CA TRP A 207 -19.56 -12.69 3.49
C TRP A 207 -19.18 -12.07 4.85
N ASP A 208 -18.98 -12.88 5.89
CA ASP A 208 -18.56 -12.38 7.20
C ASP A 208 -17.20 -11.69 7.11
N ARG A 209 -16.30 -12.25 6.30
CA ARG A 209 -14.97 -11.70 6.08
C ARG A 209 -14.96 -10.63 4.98
N PHE A 210 -15.54 -10.92 3.83
CA PHE A 210 -15.51 -10.04 2.65
C PHE A 210 -16.25 -8.74 2.91
N ALA A 211 -17.46 -8.76 3.49
CA ALA A 211 -18.22 -7.55 3.77
C ALA A 211 -17.47 -6.63 4.73
N THR A 212 -16.91 -7.20 5.79
CA THR A 212 -16.16 -6.45 6.82
C THR A 212 -14.93 -5.77 6.21
N VAL A 213 -14.15 -6.50 5.40
CA VAL A 213 -12.95 -5.94 4.74
C VAL A 213 -13.35 -4.89 3.70
N PHE A 214 -14.28 -5.22 2.81
CA PHE A 214 -14.63 -4.37 1.67
C PHE A 214 -15.33 -3.07 2.08
N THR A 215 -16.09 -3.09 3.17
CA THR A 215 -16.78 -1.89 3.69
C THR A 215 -16.06 -1.17 4.83
N SER A 216 -14.84 -1.63 5.17
CA SER A 216 -14.07 -1.11 6.31
C SER A 216 -13.79 0.39 6.26
N ALA A 217 -13.51 0.94 5.07
CA ALA A 217 -13.25 2.37 4.89
C ALA A 217 -14.54 3.18 4.71
N ARG A 218 -15.55 2.59 4.06
CA ARG A 218 -16.86 3.21 3.82
C ARG A 218 -17.90 2.15 3.46
N PRO A 219 -19.19 2.38 3.77
CA PRO A 219 -20.28 1.56 3.25
C PRO A 219 -20.23 1.51 1.72
N SER A 220 -20.59 0.35 1.15
CA SER A 220 -20.67 0.16 -0.30
C SER A 220 -22.09 -0.19 -0.74
N PRO A 221 -22.74 0.66 -1.56
CA PRO A 221 -24.06 0.35 -2.13
C PRO A 221 -24.07 -0.94 -2.97
N LEU A 222 -22.92 -1.30 -3.55
CA LEU A 222 -22.76 -2.48 -4.41
C LEU A 222 -23.16 -3.78 -3.72
N ILE A 223 -22.81 -3.94 -2.43
CA ILE A 223 -23.05 -5.17 -1.67
C ILE A 223 -23.95 -4.95 -0.45
N GLY A 224 -24.23 -3.70 -0.06
CA GLY A 224 -24.93 -3.36 1.19
C GLY A 224 -26.40 -3.75 1.25
N GLU A 225 -27.02 -4.11 0.12
CA GLU A 225 -28.40 -4.60 0.07
C GLU A 225 -28.51 -6.12 0.23
N LEU A 226 -27.40 -6.85 0.08
CA LEU A 226 -27.39 -8.31 0.18
C LEU A 226 -27.73 -8.76 1.61
N PRO A 227 -28.67 -9.71 1.80
CA PRO A 227 -29.04 -10.21 3.12
C PRO A 227 -27.85 -10.73 3.95
N GLU A 228 -26.94 -11.45 3.31
CA GLU A 228 -25.73 -12.03 3.91
C GLU A 228 -24.78 -10.94 4.38
N VAL A 229 -24.62 -9.86 3.61
CA VAL A 229 -23.81 -8.69 3.97
C VAL A 229 -24.44 -7.94 5.13
N ARG A 230 -25.76 -7.73 5.10
CA ARG A 230 -26.47 -7.10 6.23
C ARG A 230 -26.35 -7.95 7.49
N ALA A 231 -26.44 -9.27 7.37
CA ALA A 231 -26.24 -10.19 8.49
C ALA A 231 -24.81 -10.12 9.02
N ALA A 232 -23.79 -10.19 8.15
CA ALA A 232 -22.39 -10.08 8.52
C ALA A 232 -22.06 -8.76 9.23
N LEU A 233 -22.55 -7.63 8.69
CA LEU A 233 -22.32 -6.30 9.26
C LEU A 233 -23.18 -6.03 10.50
N ALA A 234 -24.35 -6.66 10.63
CA ALA A 234 -25.15 -6.63 11.86
C ALA A 234 -24.62 -7.60 12.93
N ALA A 235 -23.86 -8.61 12.52
CA ALA A 235 -23.15 -9.56 13.38
C ALA A 235 -21.81 -9.02 13.90
N GLU A 236 -21.40 -7.80 13.51
CA GLU A 236 -20.52 -7.01 14.38
C GLU A 236 -21.20 -6.95 15.76
N PRO A 237 -20.56 -7.45 16.82
CA PRO A 237 -21.28 -7.89 17.99
C PRO A 237 -22.02 -6.74 18.68
N ALA A 238 -23.34 -6.74 18.51
CA ALA A 238 -24.31 -6.34 19.52
C ALA A 238 -24.28 -7.26 20.76
N THR A 239 -23.22 -8.07 20.97
CA THR A 239 -22.91 -8.81 22.21
C THR A 239 -21.92 -8.07 23.09
N ALA A 240 -21.98 -6.74 23.13
CA ALA A 240 -21.33 -5.91 24.15
C ALA A 240 -22.17 -5.80 25.43
N GLY A 241 -22.86 -6.88 25.82
CA GLY A 241 -23.78 -6.87 26.96
C GLY A 241 -23.44 -7.82 28.10
N THR A 242 -22.67 -8.89 27.88
CA THR A 242 -22.41 -9.89 28.94
C THR A 242 -21.06 -10.63 28.82
N GLY A 243 -20.64 -11.06 27.61
CA GLY A 243 -19.41 -11.86 27.45
C GLY A 243 -18.08 -11.07 27.38
N SER A 244 -18.10 -9.83 26.85
CA SER A 244 -16.90 -8.98 26.80
C SER A 244 -16.47 -8.50 28.20
N GLU A 245 -17.44 -8.29 29.10
CA GLU A 245 -17.18 -7.96 30.49
C GLU A 245 -16.58 -9.15 31.25
N GLU A 246 -17.06 -10.38 31.01
CA GLU A 246 -16.50 -11.59 31.65
C GLU A 246 -15.05 -11.88 31.21
N THR A 247 -14.74 -11.83 29.91
CA THR A 247 -13.37 -12.04 29.41
C THR A 247 -12.42 -10.93 29.85
N SER A 248 -12.87 -9.67 29.79
CA SER A 248 -12.11 -8.53 30.30
C SER A 248 -11.90 -8.63 31.81
N SER A 249 -12.92 -9.06 32.57
CA SER A 249 -12.84 -9.30 34.02
C SER A 249 -11.85 -10.42 34.35
N ALA A 250 -11.91 -11.56 33.65
CA ALA A 250 -11.01 -12.70 33.90
C ALA A 250 -9.53 -12.35 33.64
N LEU A 251 -9.25 -11.63 32.55
CA LEU A 251 -7.89 -11.17 32.26
C LEU A 251 -7.44 -10.09 33.25
N ARG A 252 -8.34 -9.16 33.63
CA ARG A 252 -8.09 -8.13 34.65
C ARG A 252 -7.79 -8.74 36.02
N ASP A 253 -8.55 -9.74 36.45
CA ASP A 253 -8.37 -10.44 37.74
C ASP A 253 -7.06 -11.23 37.78
N ARG A 254 -6.63 -11.77 36.64
CA ARG A 254 -5.32 -12.42 36.49
C ARG A 254 -4.15 -11.42 36.52
N LEU A 255 -4.34 -10.21 35.98
CA LEU A 255 -3.28 -9.19 35.90
C LEU A 255 -3.15 -8.35 37.19
N ARG A 256 -4.25 -8.04 37.90
CA ARG A 256 -4.24 -7.22 39.13
C ARG A 256 -3.25 -7.66 40.22
N PRO A 257 -3.11 -8.95 40.56
CA PRO A 257 -2.20 -9.37 41.63
C PRO A 257 -0.73 -9.41 41.22
N LEU A 258 -0.41 -9.24 39.94
CA LEU A 258 0.97 -9.31 39.43
C LEU A 258 1.69 -7.96 39.58
N PRO A 259 3.00 -7.96 39.90
CA PRO A 259 3.85 -6.78 39.79
C PRO A 259 3.85 -6.18 38.37
N ALA A 260 4.03 -4.86 38.24
CA ALA A 260 3.96 -4.16 36.96
C ALA A 260 4.83 -4.78 35.85
N ALA A 261 6.07 -5.14 36.17
CA ALA A 261 6.98 -5.80 35.22
C ALA A 261 6.46 -7.16 34.72
N GLU A 262 5.73 -7.88 35.56
CA GLU A 262 5.17 -9.19 35.23
C GLU A 262 3.86 -9.06 34.44
N ARG A 263 3.05 -8.02 34.71
CA ARG A 263 1.87 -7.66 33.88
C ARG A 263 2.26 -7.31 32.45
N THR A 264 3.24 -6.43 32.30
CA THR A 264 3.75 -6.04 30.98
C THR A 264 4.28 -7.25 30.22
N ARG A 265 4.99 -8.18 30.89
CA ARG A 265 5.49 -9.41 30.26
C ARG A 265 4.37 -10.31 29.74
N VAL A 266 3.34 -10.54 30.55
CA VAL A 266 2.17 -11.35 30.16
C VAL A 266 1.44 -10.73 28.95
N LEU A 267 1.27 -9.41 28.93
CA LEU A 267 0.61 -8.71 27.83
C LEU A 267 1.47 -8.67 26.56
N VAL A 268 2.79 -8.53 26.69
CA VAL A 268 3.71 -8.62 25.55
C VAL A 268 3.65 -10.02 24.92
N ASP A 269 3.65 -11.08 25.73
CA ASP A 269 3.56 -12.45 25.22
C ASP A 269 2.20 -12.74 24.57
N LEU A 270 1.11 -12.16 25.11
CA LEU A 270 -0.22 -12.22 24.49
C LEU A 270 -0.20 -11.59 23.08
N VAL A 271 0.32 -10.37 22.97
CA VAL A 271 0.42 -9.66 21.69
C VAL A 271 1.32 -10.42 20.72
N ARG A 272 2.48 -10.92 21.15
CA ARG A 272 3.39 -11.71 20.30
C ARG A 272 2.75 -13.01 19.80
N THR A 273 1.94 -13.66 20.64
CA THR A 273 1.22 -14.89 20.26
C THR A 273 0.21 -14.63 19.15
N HIS A 274 -0.57 -13.55 19.27
CA HIS A 274 -1.51 -13.20 18.21
C HIS A 274 -0.81 -12.69 16.96
N ALA A 275 0.29 -11.93 17.09
CA ALA A 275 1.09 -11.49 15.94
C ALA A 275 1.69 -12.67 15.17
N ALA A 276 2.26 -13.65 15.87
CA ALA A 276 2.81 -14.85 15.24
C ALA A 276 1.73 -15.65 14.50
N ALA A 277 0.54 -15.80 15.09
CA ALA A 277 -0.57 -16.51 14.46
C ALA A 277 -1.08 -15.81 13.20
N VAL A 278 -1.13 -14.47 13.19
CA VAL A 278 -1.56 -13.67 12.03
C VAL A 278 -0.53 -13.74 10.90
N LEU A 279 0.76 -13.75 11.24
CA LEU A 279 1.86 -13.83 10.27
C LEU A 279 2.22 -15.26 9.84
N GLY A 280 1.47 -16.27 10.27
CA GLY A 280 1.74 -17.68 9.94
C GLY A 280 3.01 -18.26 10.58
N HIS A 281 3.52 -17.64 11.64
CA HIS A 281 4.68 -18.15 12.39
C HIS A 281 4.26 -19.20 13.42
N GLY A 282 5.01 -20.31 13.47
CA GLY A 282 4.75 -21.41 14.42
C GLY A 282 5.09 -21.11 15.88
N SER A 283 5.68 -19.95 16.19
CA SER A 283 6.04 -19.56 17.57
C SER A 283 6.00 -18.04 17.77
N PRO A 284 5.54 -17.55 18.95
CA PRO A 284 5.68 -16.15 19.38
C PRO A 284 7.12 -15.65 19.39
N ASP A 285 8.11 -16.55 19.49
CA ASP A 285 9.53 -16.22 19.51
C ASP A 285 10.07 -15.69 18.18
N ALA A 286 9.36 -15.94 17.08
CA ALA A 286 9.65 -15.34 15.78
C ALA A 286 9.35 -13.83 15.75
N VAL A 287 8.53 -13.33 16.68
CA VAL A 287 8.16 -11.90 16.79
C VAL A 287 8.99 -11.25 17.90
N ALA A 288 9.93 -10.39 17.53
CA ALA A 288 10.73 -9.63 18.49
C ALA A 288 9.88 -8.53 19.16
N PRO A 289 9.90 -8.38 20.52
CA PRO A 289 8.97 -7.48 21.24
C PRO A 289 9.01 -6.01 20.83
N GLY A 290 10.20 -5.50 20.48
CA GLY A 290 10.43 -4.10 20.12
C GLY A 290 10.48 -3.82 18.62
N ARG A 291 10.37 -4.86 17.77
CA ARG A 291 10.43 -4.69 16.32
C ARG A 291 9.11 -4.16 15.79
N ALA A 292 9.17 -3.32 14.76
CA ALA A 292 7.98 -2.75 14.17
C ALA A 292 7.14 -3.83 13.46
N PHE A 293 5.82 -3.80 13.61
CA PHE A 293 4.91 -4.74 12.96
C PHE A 293 5.02 -4.68 11.43
N ARG A 294 5.23 -3.50 10.84
CA ARG A 294 5.44 -3.36 9.39
C ARG A 294 6.65 -4.14 8.88
N ASP A 295 7.77 -4.11 9.62
CA ASP A 295 8.99 -4.83 9.26
C ASP A 295 8.85 -6.35 9.37
N LEU A 296 7.79 -6.80 10.06
CA LEU A 296 7.42 -8.20 10.22
C LEU A 296 6.39 -8.64 9.16
N GLY A 297 6.01 -7.76 8.23
CA GLY A 297 5.05 -8.06 7.16
C GLY A 297 3.60 -7.76 7.51
N PHE A 298 3.34 -6.89 8.50
CA PHE A 298 1.98 -6.41 8.72
C PHE A 298 1.54 -5.42 7.64
N ASP A 299 0.38 -5.66 7.05
CA ASP A 299 -0.32 -4.80 6.11
C ASP A 299 -1.69 -4.36 6.69
N SER A 300 -2.48 -3.65 5.88
CA SER A 300 -3.81 -3.16 6.28
C SER A 300 -4.80 -4.25 6.67
N LEU A 301 -4.57 -5.51 6.27
CA LEU A 301 -5.50 -6.63 6.48
C LEU A 301 -5.07 -7.49 7.65
N THR A 302 -3.77 -7.78 7.78
CA THR A 302 -3.23 -8.45 8.97
C THR A 302 -3.42 -7.58 10.22
N ALA A 303 -3.42 -6.25 10.08
CA ALA A 303 -3.78 -5.33 11.16
C ALA A 303 -5.22 -5.53 11.68
N VAL A 304 -6.17 -5.84 10.79
CA VAL A 304 -7.57 -6.09 11.14
C VAL A 304 -7.74 -7.43 11.85
N ASP A 305 -7.09 -8.50 11.36
CA ASP A 305 -7.15 -9.83 12.00
C ASP A 305 -6.52 -9.77 13.41
N MET A 306 -5.39 -9.07 13.54
CA MET A 306 -4.75 -8.81 14.82
C MET A 306 -5.65 -8.04 15.78
N ARG A 307 -6.32 -6.97 15.32
CA ARG A 307 -7.33 -6.25 16.11
C ARG A 307 -8.43 -7.20 16.59
N ASN A 308 -8.99 -8.02 15.71
CA ASN A 308 -10.08 -8.95 16.06
C ASN A 308 -9.66 -9.94 17.13
N ARG A 309 -8.50 -10.55 16.96
CA ARG A 309 -7.94 -11.50 17.92
C ARG A 309 -7.70 -10.85 19.27
N LEU A 310 -7.16 -9.63 19.29
CA LEU A 310 -6.93 -8.88 20.53
C LEU A 310 -8.24 -8.44 21.20
N ASN A 311 -9.24 -7.98 20.46
CA ASN A 311 -10.56 -7.66 21.01
C ASN A 311 -11.18 -8.90 21.69
N THR A 312 -11.12 -10.06 21.03
CA THR A 312 -11.60 -11.33 21.59
C THR A 312 -10.83 -11.74 22.84
N ALA A 313 -9.49 -11.62 22.82
CA ALA A 313 -8.65 -12.06 23.92
C ALA A 313 -8.69 -11.12 25.14
N THR A 314 -8.98 -9.83 24.94
CA THR A 314 -8.92 -8.81 25.99
C THR A 314 -10.30 -8.28 26.41
N GLY A 315 -11.34 -8.53 25.61
CA GLY A 315 -12.66 -7.93 25.79
C GLY A 315 -12.70 -6.42 25.55
N LEU A 316 -11.60 -5.81 25.08
CA LEU A 316 -11.52 -4.38 24.75
C LEU A 316 -12.13 -4.10 23.36
N ARG A 317 -12.48 -2.83 23.12
CA ARG A 317 -12.83 -2.30 21.80
C ARG A 317 -11.67 -1.49 21.25
N LEU A 318 -10.80 -2.15 20.49
CA LEU A 318 -9.63 -1.52 19.87
C LEU A 318 -9.98 -0.99 18.47
N PRO A 319 -9.47 0.21 18.08
CA PRO A 319 -9.63 0.73 16.73
C PRO A 319 -8.83 -0.10 15.72
N VAL A 320 -9.21 -0.04 14.44
CA VAL A 320 -8.50 -0.79 13.37
C VAL A 320 -7.08 -0.29 13.13
N THR A 321 -6.81 0.96 13.50
CA THR A 321 -5.49 1.58 13.43
C THR A 321 -4.55 1.11 14.54
N VAL A 322 -5.01 0.33 15.53
CA VAL A 322 -4.24 0.01 16.74
C VAL A 322 -2.85 -0.60 16.47
N VAL A 323 -2.69 -1.36 15.39
CA VAL A 323 -1.39 -1.94 15.00
C VAL A 323 -0.45 -0.90 14.36
N PHE A 324 -1.02 0.13 13.74
CA PHE A 324 -0.28 1.27 13.16
C PHE A 324 0.01 2.36 14.19
N ASP A 325 -0.94 2.60 15.11
CA ASP A 325 -0.82 3.56 16.21
C ASP A 325 0.23 3.09 17.25
N TYR A 326 0.37 1.77 17.40
CA TYR A 326 1.31 1.12 18.31
C TYR A 326 2.21 0.15 17.55
N ALA A 327 3.32 0.68 17.05
CA ALA A 327 4.17 0.01 16.07
C ALA A 327 4.82 -1.31 16.55
N SER A 328 4.85 -1.63 17.83
CA SER A 328 5.51 -2.85 18.36
C SER A 328 4.67 -3.60 19.39
N ALA A 329 5.01 -4.87 19.63
CA ALA A 329 4.31 -5.68 20.63
C ALA A 329 4.40 -5.08 22.04
N THR A 330 5.53 -4.45 22.38
CA THR A 330 5.70 -3.72 23.63
C THR A 330 4.80 -2.47 23.71
N ALA A 331 4.72 -1.67 22.64
CA ALA A 331 3.88 -0.48 22.61
C ALA A 331 2.39 -0.85 22.74
N LEU A 332 1.95 -1.87 22.00
CA LEU A 332 0.58 -2.35 22.02
C LEU A 332 0.21 -2.97 23.37
N ALA A 333 1.11 -3.75 23.99
CA ALA A 333 0.88 -4.31 25.32
C ALA A 333 0.64 -3.24 26.40
N ARG A 334 1.34 -2.10 26.37
CA ARG A 334 1.10 -0.99 27.31
C ARG A 334 -0.26 -0.33 27.09
N HIS A 335 -0.69 -0.19 25.84
CA HIS A 335 -2.02 0.30 25.52
C HIS A 335 -3.11 -0.63 26.07
N LEU A 336 -2.93 -1.94 25.89
CA LEU A 336 -3.84 -2.95 26.45
C LEU A 336 -3.84 -2.93 27.98
N GLU A 337 -2.68 -2.75 28.63
CA GLU A 337 -2.58 -2.65 30.09
C GLU A 337 -3.43 -1.48 30.61
N THR A 338 -3.32 -0.32 29.96
CA THR A 338 -4.08 0.90 30.30
C THR A 338 -5.58 0.70 30.10
N GLY A 339 -5.99 0.06 29.00
CA GLY A 339 -7.40 -0.25 28.73
C GLY A 339 -8.00 -1.28 29.68
N LEU A 340 -7.21 -2.26 30.13
CA LEU A 340 -7.66 -3.35 31.00
C LEU A 340 -7.71 -2.95 32.47
N LEU A 341 -6.69 -2.27 32.99
CA LEU A 341 -6.56 -1.99 34.42
C LEU A 341 -7.01 -0.56 34.79
N GLY A 342 -7.38 0.25 33.80
CA GLY A 342 -7.45 1.70 33.92
C GLY A 342 -6.05 2.31 33.98
N ALA A 343 -5.94 3.63 33.87
CA ALA A 343 -4.70 4.31 34.21
C ALA A 343 -4.36 3.96 35.66
N ALA A 344 -3.41 3.05 35.85
CA ALA A 344 -2.87 2.80 37.18
C ALA A 344 -2.39 4.15 37.71
N GLU A 345 -2.83 4.50 38.91
CA GLU A 345 -2.21 5.57 39.70
C GLU A 345 -0.73 5.21 39.83
N GLU A 346 0.08 5.73 38.92
CA GLU A 346 1.51 5.82 39.15
C GLU A 346 1.74 6.96 40.15
N PRO A 347 2.60 6.74 41.16
CA PRO A 347 2.96 7.77 42.11
C PRO A 347 3.59 8.96 41.37
N ALA A 348 3.13 10.15 41.75
CA ALA A 348 3.53 11.44 41.21
C ALA A 348 5.04 11.56 40.96
N THR A 349 5.46 11.71 39.70
CA THR A 349 6.41 12.72 39.19
C THR A 349 6.71 12.52 37.69
N VAL A 350 5.79 12.83 36.78
CA VAL A 350 6.14 13.33 35.44
C VAL A 350 5.09 14.36 35.05
N ARG A 351 5.50 15.63 34.94
CA ARG A 351 4.60 16.76 34.69
C ARG A 351 4.19 16.77 33.21
N ARG A 352 3.01 16.24 32.89
CA ARG A 352 2.34 16.45 31.59
C ARG A 352 2.16 17.96 31.35
N PRO A 353 2.62 18.55 30.23
CA PRO A 353 2.30 19.94 29.93
C PRO A 353 0.77 20.07 29.75
N PRO A 354 0.13 21.09 30.36
CA PRO A 354 -1.31 21.28 30.24
C PRO A 354 -1.69 21.59 28.79
N ALA A 355 -2.81 21.05 28.33
CA ALA A 355 -3.43 21.47 27.09
C ALA A 355 -3.74 22.96 27.17
N ALA A 356 -3.15 23.75 26.28
CA ALA A 356 -3.35 25.20 26.24
C ALA A 356 -4.79 25.51 25.77
N ALA A 357 -5.45 26.43 26.49
CA ALA A 357 -6.67 27.08 26.03
C ALA A 357 -6.35 27.91 24.76
N PRO A 358 -7.35 28.23 23.90
CA PRO A 358 -7.11 29.10 22.74
C PRO A 358 -6.46 30.39 23.19
N ALA A 359 -5.24 30.64 22.69
CA ALA A 359 -4.44 31.79 23.08
C ALA A 359 -5.14 33.09 22.69
N ALA A 360 -5.14 34.06 23.59
CA ALA A 360 -5.42 35.45 23.21
C ALA A 360 -4.35 35.88 22.18
N ASP A 361 -4.72 36.78 21.27
CA ASP A 361 -3.91 37.21 20.11
C ASP A 361 -2.49 37.75 20.47
N ASP A 362 -2.24 38.02 21.76
CA ASP A 362 -1.00 38.57 22.31
C ASP A 362 -0.09 37.56 23.04
N ASP A 363 -0.36 36.24 23.02
CA ASP A 363 0.54 35.25 23.64
C ASP A 363 1.87 35.13 22.86
N PRO A 364 3.05 35.38 23.47
CA PRO A 364 4.32 35.31 22.77
C PRO A 364 4.69 33.87 22.40
N ILE A 365 5.25 33.70 21.19
CA ILE A 365 5.85 32.43 20.78
C ILE A 365 7.18 32.25 21.52
N VAL A 366 7.31 31.14 22.26
CA VAL A 366 8.50 30.83 23.06
C VAL A 366 9.35 29.78 22.35
N ILE A 367 10.62 30.11 22.09
CA ILE A 367 11.61 29.13 21.64
C ILE A 367 12.16 28.42 22.88
N VAL A 368 11.72 27.18 23.10
CA VAL A 368 12.09 26.39 24.29
C VAL A 368 13.39 25.61 24.11
N SER A 369 13.82 25.36 22.88
CA SER A 369 15.05 24.64 22.54
C SER A 369 15.45 24.87 21.08
N MET A 370 16.70 24.53 20.75
CA MET A 370 17.25 24.55 19.40
C MET A 370 18.38 23.51 19.26
N SER A 371 18.50 22.93 18.07
CA SER A 371 19.66 22.19 17.59
C SER A 371 20.05 22.69 16.20
N CYS A 372 21.34 22.59 15.85
CA CYS A 372 21.82 23.03 14.55
C CYS A 372 23.10 22.33 14.12
N ARG A 373 23.31 22.28 12.80
CA ARG A 373 24.58 21.88 12.16
C ARG A 373 25.00 22.97 11.18
N TYR A 374 26.21 23.49 11.34
CA TYR A 374 26.76 24.53 10.45
C TYR A 374 28.23 24.25 10.11
N PRO A 375 28.78 24.90 9.07
CA PRO A 375 30.20 24.85 8.74
C PRO A 375 31.11 25.23 9.92
N GLY A 376 32.40 24.88 9.84
CA GLY A 376 33.35 25.13 10.92
C GLY A 376 33.27 24.14 12.09
N GLY A 377 32.52 23.03 11.93
CA GLY A 377 32.35 22.02 12.97
C GLY A 377 31.32 22.39 14.05
N VAL A 378 30.41 23.31 13.74
CA VAL A 378 29.34 23.71 14.64
C VAL A 378 28.30 22.60 14.72
N ARG A 379 28.15 22.02 15.91
CA ARG A 379 27.16 20.96 16.18
C ARG A 379 26.06 21.37 17.13
N THR A 380 26.23 22.49 17.82
CA THR A 380 25.29 22.98 18.81
C THR A 380 25.13 24.49 18.67
N PRO A 381 24.02 25.05 19.18
CA PRO A 381 23.87 26.49 19.23
C PRO A 381 24.96 27.20 20.05
N GLU A 382 25.52 26.54 21.06
CA GLU A 382 26.65 27.07 21.83
C GLU A 382 27.94 27.10 21.00
N ASP A 383 28.14 26.14 20.09
CA ASP A 383 29.25 26.19 19.12
C ASP A 383 29.05 27.33 18.11
N LEU A 384 27.82 27.53 17.64
CA LEU A 384 27.47 28.62 16.74
C LEU A 384 27.76 29.98 17.40
N TRP A 385 27.31 30.15 18.64
CA TRP A 385 27.56 31.37 19.41
C TRP A 385 29.06 31.65 19.54
N ARG A 386 29.86 30.63 19.88
CA ARG A 386 31.32 30.76 19.94
C ARG A 386 31.94 31.12 18.59
N LEU A 387 31.50 30.48 17.50
CA LEU A 387 31.99 30.79 16.15
C LEU A 387 31.75 32.27 15.79
N VAL A 388 30.55 32.77 16.05
CA VAL A 388 30.17 34.17 15.78
C VAL A 388 30.91 35.14 16.70
N ALA A 389 30.97 34.86 18.00
CA ALA A 389 31.63 35.72 18.99
C ALA A 389 33.15 35.84 18.75
N ASP A 390 33.79 34.74 18.32
CA ASP A 390 35.21 34.70 18.00
C ASP A 390 35.53 35.25 16.59
N GLY A 391 34.52 35.54 15.78
CA GLY A 391 34.69 35.99 14.39
C GLY A 391 35.43 34.99 13.50
N ARG A 392 35.26 33.68 13.75
CA ARG A 392 35.99 32.63 13.03
C ARG A 392 35.41 32.39 11.64
N ASP A 393 36.29 32.30 10.65
CA ASP A 393 35.93 31.89 9.30
C ASP A 393 35.64 30.38 9.26
N ALA A 394 34.50 30.02 8.67
CA ALA A 394 34.01 28.65 8.54
C ALA A 394 34.14 28.10 7.12
N VAL A 395 34.70 28.89 6.19
CA VAL A 395 34.96 28.48 4.81
C VAL A 395 36.08 27.45 4.78
N SER A 396 35.85 26.36 4.05
CA SER A 396 36.83 25.30 3.81
C SER A 396 36.95 25.04 2.31
N GLY A 397 37.95 24.24 1.92
CA GLY A 397 37.97 23.65 0.59
C GLY A 397 36.72 22.79 0.33
N LEU A 398 36.51 22.44 -0.94
CA LEU A 398 35.42 21.57 -1.37
C LEU A 398 35.50 20.19 -0.68
N PRO A 399 34.36 19.56 -0.36
CA PRO A 399 34.34 18.29 0.37
C PRO A 399 34.81 17.13 -0.52
N SER A 400 35.72 16.31 0.01
CA SER A 400 36.24 15.11 -0.68
C SER A 400 35.39 13.86 -0.46
N ASP A 401 34.34 13.95 0.37
CA ASP A 401 33.48 12.83 0.79
C ASP A 401 32.17 12.73 -0.01
N ARG A 402 31.98 13.58 -1.04
CA ARG A 402 30.75 13.64 -1.85
C ARG A 402 30.84 12.97 -3.22
N GLY A 403 31.97 12.35 -3.54
CA GLY A 403 32.20 11.72 -4.85
C GLY A 403 32.37 12.71 -5.99
N TRP A 404 32.67 13.99 -5.69
CA TRP A 404 32.92 15.02 -6.69
C TRP A 404 34.33 14.88 -7.27
N ASP A 405 34.47 15.02 -8.58
CA ASP A 405 35.78 15.11 -9.24
C ASP A 405 36.34 16.53 -9.08
N LEU A 406 37.03 16.77 -7.96
CA LEU A 406 37.52 18.10 -7.59
C LEU A 406 38.56 18.66 -8.58
N ASP A 407 39.38 17.78 -9.18
CA ASP A 407 40.37 18.16 -10.19
C ASP A 407 39.68 18.57 -11.50
N ALA A 408 38.58 17.90 -11.84
CA ALA A 408 37.75 18.27 -12.97
C ALA A 408 36.68 19.33 -12.66
N LEU A 409 36.58 19.86 -11.44
CA LEU A 409 35.55 20.84 -11.11
C LEU A 409 36.09 22.28 -11.20
N TYR A 410 37.34 22.52 -10.82
CA TYR A 410 37.89 23.87 -10.80
C TYR A 410 38.37 24.34 -12.19
N ASP A 411 38.03 25.57 -12.56
CA ASP A 411 38.68 26.32 -13.64
C ASP A 411 38.76 27.81 -13.25
N ALA A 412 39.87 28.48 -13.56
CA ALA A 412 40.06 29.89 -13.25
C ALA A 412 39.19 30.81 -14.13
N ASP A 413 38.72 30.31 -15.28
CA ASP A 413 37.80 31.00 -16.17
C ASP A 413 36.34 30.81 -15.70
N PRO A 414 35.65 31.86 -15.21
CA PRO A 414 34.27 31.77 -14.75
C PRO A 414 33.27 31.49 -15.88
N ASP A 415 33.66 31.72 -17.14
CA ASP A 415 32.78 31.51 -18.30
C ASP A 415 32.87 30.08 -18.87
N ARG A 416 33.74 29.23 -18.31
CA ARG A 416 33.92 27.86 -18.79
C ARG A 416 32.75 26.95 -18.37
N PRO A 417 31.99 26.36 -19.33
CA PRO A 417 30.85 25.53 -18.99
C PRO A 417 31.21 24.27 -18.20
N GLY A 418 30.41 23.93 -17.19
CA GLY A 418 30.56 22.72 -16.38
C GLY A 418 31.73 22.74 -15.39
N ARG A 419 32.32 23.91 -15.14
CA ARG A 419 33.40 24.14 -14.17
C ARG A 419 32.99 25.24 -13.20
N SER A 420 33.64 25.28 -12.04
CA SER A 420 33.47 26.30 -11.01
C SER A 420 34.77 27.05 -10.80
N TYR A 421 34.69 28.38 -10.74
CA TYR A 421 35.81 29.24 -10.32
C TYR A 421 35.95 29.32 -8.79
N ALA A 422 34.96 28.83 -8.04
CA ALA A 422 34.99 28.79 -6.59
C ALA A 422 35.63 27.48 -6.11
N ALA A 423 36.75 27.58 -5.37
CA ALA A 423 37.47 26.43 -4.81
C ALA A 423 37.17 26.18 -3.32
N ALA A 424 36.29 26.99 -2.71
CA ALA A 424 36.02 26.95 -1.28
C ALA A 424 34.58 27.40 -0.97
N GLY A 425 34.03 26.90 0.14
CA GLY A 425 32.67 27.18 0.59
C GLY A 425 32.44 26.72 2.03
N GLY A 426 31.24 27.01 2.56
CA GLY A 426 30.83 26.54 3.87
C GLY A 426 30.16 25.17 3.78
N PHE A 427 30.83 24.12 4.23
CA PHE A 427 30.30 22.75 4.17
C PHE A 427 30.09 22.14 5.55
N ILE A 428 29.00 21.37 5.70
CA ILE A 428 28.80 20.49 6.85
C ILE A 428 29.69 19.27 6.66
N ARG A 429 30.61 19.05 7.62
CA ARG A 429 31.43 17.85 7.69
C ARG A 429 30.59 16.64 8.07
N ASP A 430 30.94 15.47 7.54
CA ASP A 430 30.30 14.19 7.85
C ASP A 430 28.78 14.15 7.54
N ALA A 431 28.29 14.95 6.58
CA ALA A 431 26.85 14.93 6.26
C ALA A 431 26.41 13.67 5.50
N ASP A 432 27.35 12.81 5.13
CA ASP A 432 27.12 11.44 4.65
C ASP A 432 26.76 10.47 5.80
N ARG A 433 27.16 10.80 7.05
CA ARG A 433 26.93 9.96 8.22
C ARG A 433 25.52 10.11 8.77
N PHE A 434 24.97 8.99 9.24
CA PHE A 434 23.66 8.88 9.84
C PHE A 434 23.58 7.57 10.64
N ASP A 435 22.83 7.55 11.74
CA ASP A 435 22.52 6.31 12.48
C ASP A 435 21.13 5.78 12.09
N PRO A 436 21.03 4.94 11.03
CA PRO A 436 19.74 4.46 10.58
C PRO A 436 19.10 3.47 11.56
N GLY A 437 19.91 2.72 12.31
CA GLY A 437 19.42 1.73 13.27
C GLY A 437 18.66 2.39 14.42
N PHE A 438 19.15 3.52 14.92
CA PHE A 438 18.46 4.32 15.93
C PHE A 438 17.07 4.76 15.47
N PHE A 439 16.94 5.14 14.20
CA PHE A 439 15.66 5.59 13.62
C PHE A 439 14.80 4.45 13.05
N GLY A 440 15.21 3.18 13.17
CA GLY A 440 14.47 2.05 12.59
C GLY A 440 14.45 2.06 11.06
N ILE A 441 15.43 2.71 10.45
CA ILE A 441 15.60 2.81 9.00
C ILE A 441 16.59 1.72 8.56
N SER A 442 16.28 1.04 7.44
CA SER A 442 17.19 0.02 6.93
C SER A 442 18.47 0.65 6.35
N PRO A 443 19.64 0.00 6.43
CA PRO A 443 20.87 0.54 5.82
C PRO A 443 20.72 0.84 4.32
N ARG A 444 19.87 0.08 3.62
CA ARG A 444 19.58 0.29 2.19
C ARG A 444 18.77 1.57 1.95
N GLU A 445 17.72 1.79 2.75
CA GLU A 445 16.94 3.03 2.68
C GLU A 445 17.80 4.23 3.06
N ALA A 446 18.63 4.11 4.10
CA ALA A 446 19.51 5.17 4.53
C ALA A 446 20.41 5.68 3.41
N LEU A 447 20.95 4.79 2.56
CA LEU A 447 21.77 5.18 1.39
C LEU A 447 21.00 6.00 0.36
N ALA A 448 19.70 5.75 0.20
CA ALA A 448 18.84 6.46 -0.75
C ALA A 448 18.27 7.78 -0.20
N MET A 449 18.39 8.04 1.10
CA MET A 449 17.84 9.25 1.73
C MET A 449 18.70 10.48 1.47
N ASP A 450 18.10 11.60 1.09
CA ASP A 450 18.78 12.90 1.04
C ASP A 450 19.41 13.22 2.42
N PRO A 451 20.71 13.61 2.49
CA PRO A 451 21.37 14.08 3.70
C PRO A 451 20.57 15.13 4.48
N GLN A 452 19.78 15.95 3.81
CA GLN A 452 18.87 16.92 4.44
C GLN A 452 17.84 16.21 5.33
N GLN A 453 17.30 15.06 4.91
CA GLN A 453 16.36 14.28 5.73
C GLN A 453 17.03 13.69 6.96
N ARG A 454 18.24 13.14 6.78
CA ARG A 454 19.03 12.52 7.83
C ARG A 454 19.37 13.52 8.93
N LEU A 455 19.87 14.70 8.53
CA LEU A 455 20.21 15.79 9.46
C LEU A 455 18.98 16.35 10.17
N LEU A 456 17.84 16.50 9.47
CA LEU A 456 16.62 17.00 10.09
C LEU A 456 16.05 16.02 11.12
N LEU A 457 16.17 14.71 10.90
CA LEU A 457 15.80 13.70 11.91
C LEU A 457 16.67 13.81 13.16
N GLU A 458 17.99 13.82 13.00
CA GLU A 458 18.93 13.93 14.12
C GLU A 458 18.75 15.23 14.90
N THR A 459 18.67 16.36 14.19
CA THR A 459 18.54 17.67 14.84
C THR A 459 17.17 17.88 15.48
N SER A 460 16.10 17.30 14.93
CA SER A 460 14.78 17.32 15.57
C SER A 460 14.79 16.52 16.87
N TRP A 461 15.38 15.32 16.86
CA TRP A 461 15.53 14.50 18.07
C TRP A 461 16.35 15.23 19.14
N GLU A 462 17.51 15.76 18.78
CA GLU A 462 18.37 16.51 19.69
C GLU A 462 17.69 17.75 20.24
N ALA A 463 16.93 18.48 19.43
CA ALA A 463 16.21 19.67 19.90
C ALA A 463 15.19 19.30 21.00
N ILE A 464 14.51 18.15 20.86
CA ILE A 464 13.57 17.64 21.87
C ILE A 464 14.30 17.22 23.14
N GLU A 465 15.38 16.45 23.04
CA GLU A 465 16.17 16.04 24.20
C GLU A 465 16.75 17.23 24.96
N ARG A 466 17.24 18.24 24.23
CA ARG A 466 17.77 19.49 24.81
C ARG A 466 16.69 20.33 25.49
N ALA A 467 15.43 20.20 25.06
CA ALA A 467 14.31 20.81 25.76
C ALA A 467 13.98 20.11 27.09
N GLY A 468 14.64 18.97 27.39
CA GLY A 468 14.29 18.12 28.53
C GLY A 468 12.94 17.42 28.35
N ILE A 469 12.48 17.28 27.10
CA ILE A 469 11.23 16.59 26.76
C ILE A 469 11.59 15.15 26.40
N ASP A 470 10.91 14.18 27.01
CA ASP A 470 11.00 12.78 26.59
C ASP A 470 10.34 12.64 25.20
N PRO A 471 11.07 12.26 24.14
CA PRO A 471 10.50 12.10 22.80
C PRO A 471 9.29 11.16 22.77
N ALA A 472 9.28 10.10 23.60
CA ALA A 472 8.15 9.16 23.66
C ALA A 472 6.86 9.82 24.19
N SER A 473 6.99 10.89 24.99
CA SER A 473 5.83 11.63 25.51
C SER A 473 5.12 12.49 24.46
N LEU A 474 5.75 12.73 23.31
CA LEU A 474 5.17 13.49 22.20
C LEU A 474 4.32 12.62 21.26
N HIS A 475 4.41 11.30 21.36
CA HIS A 475 3.63 10.38 20.53
C HIS A 475 2.12 10.61 20.72
N GLY A 476 1.39 10.81 19.63
CA GLY A 476 -0.04 11.10 19.63
C GLY A 476 -0.42 12.55 19.96
N THR A 477 0.54 13.41 20.27
CA THR A 477 0.27 14.83 20.58
C THR A 477 0.07 15.66 19.30
N PRO A 478 -0.70 16.76 19.34
CA PRO A 478 -0.85 17.69 18.23
C PRO A 478 0.40 18.59 18.13
N THR A 479 1.58 18.00 18.01
CA THR A 479 2.85 18.71 17.79
C THR A 479 3.07 18.85 16.29
N GLY A 480 3.30 20.08 15.81
CA GLY A 480 3.53 20.35 14.39
C GLY A 480 5.00 20.22 13.98
N VAL A 481 5.24 19.99 12.69
CA VAL A 481 6.56 19.97 12.06
C VAL A 481 6.55 20.85 10.82
N PHE A 482 7.40 21.88 10.81
CA PHE A 482 7.52 22.84 9.71
C PHE A 482 8.97 22.90 9.26
N ALA A 483 9.24 22.37 8.07
CA ALA A 483 10.60 22.27 7.55
C ALA A 483 10.76 23.09 6.26
N GLY A 484 11.76 23.95 6.22
CA GLY A 484 12.21 24.62 5.01
C GLY A 484 13.29 23.82 4.32
N ALA A 485 13.07 23.39 3.07
CA ALA A 485 14.06 22.67 2.30
C ALA A 485 13.78 22.77 0.81
N SER A 486 14.84 22.70 0.01
CA SER A 486 14.78 22.68 -1.45
C SER A 486 15.52 21.46 -1.99
N TYR A 487 15.19 21.05 -3.21
CA TYR A 487 15.93 19.98 -3.88
C TYR A 487 17.39 20.41 -4.14
N GLN A 488 18.36 19.56 -3.83
CA GLN A 488 19.80 19.85 -3.94
C GLN A 488 20.56 18.86 -4.84
N GLY A 489 19.84 18.18 -5.75
CA GLY A 489 20.45 17.28 -6.74
C GLY A 489 20.88 15.91 -6.20
N TYR A 490 20.67 15.63 -4.91
CA TYR A 490 21.06 14.34 -4.32
C TYR A 490 20.35 13.17 -5.01
N GLY A 491 21.12 12.15 -5.37
CA GLY A 491 20.62 10.94 -6.05
C GLY A 491 20.55 11.02 -7.57
N GLY A 492 20.81 12.18 -8.19
CA GLY A 492 20.82 12.32 -9.65
C GLY A 492 19.45 12.16 -10.32
N THR A 493 19.46 11.88 -11.63
CA THR A 493 18.26 11.54 -12.41
C THR A 493 17.84 10.11 -12.11
N LEU A 494 16.53 9.77 -12.21
CA LEU A 494 16.01 8.40 -12.05
C LEU A 494 16.80 7.32 -12.82
N ARG A 495 17.47 7.70 -13.92
CA ARG A 495 18.31 6.82 -14.75
C ARG A 495 19.64 6.42 -14.13
N ASP A 496 20.11 7.15 -13.12
CA ASP A 496 21.42 6.96 -12.48
C ASP A 496 21.31 6.19 -11.15
N VAL A 497 20.09 5.82 -10.75
CA VAL A 497 19.79 5.09 -9.53
C VAL A 497 19.93 3.59 -9.79
N PRO A 498 20.69 2.83 -8.97
CA PRO A 498 20.71 1.37 -9.07
C PRO A 498 19.28 0.81 -8.95
N GLU A 499 18.89 -0.15 -9.82
CA GLU A 499 17.55 -0.81 -9.80
C GLU A 499 17.15 -1.27 -8.38
N GLU A 500 18.14 -1.67 -7.58
CA GLU A 500 18.01 -2.14 -6.19
C GLU A 500 17.52 -1.08 -5.19
N LEU A 501 17.61 0.21 -5.54
CA LEU A 501 17.22 1.36 -4.71
C LEU A 501 16.00 2.12 -5.26
N GLU A 502 15.51 1.78 -6.45
CA GLU A 502 14.51 2.54 -7.20
C GLU A 502 13.19 2.74 -6.40
N GLY A 503 12.73 1.69 -5.70
CA GLY A 503 11.52 1.77 -4.85
C GLY A 503 11.66 2.58 -3.57
N LEU A 504 12.90 2.79 -3.08
CA LEU A 504 13.19 3.60 -1.88
C LEU A 504 13.55 5.04 -2.24
N PHE A 505 13.91 5.28 -3.50
CA PHE A 505 14.47 6.53 -3.97
C PHE A 505 13.46 7.68 -3.91
N ILE A 506 12.23 7.48 -4.39
CA ILE A 506 11.19 8.54 -4.42
C ILE A 506 10.93 9.08 -3.01
N ALA A 507 10.81 8.21 -2.01
CA ALA A 507 10.64 8.62 -0.61
C ALA A 507 11.93 9.20 0.01
N GLY A 508 13.09 8.75 -0.45
CA GLY A 508 14.40 9.19 0.02
C GLY A 508 14.78 10.60 -0.42
N ILE A 509 14.39 11.03 -1.62
CA ILE A 509 14.78 12.34 -2.19
C ILE A 509 13.66 13.40 -2.24
N SER A 510 12.39 13.00 -2.05
CA SER A 510 11.29 13.96 -2.09
C SER A 510 11.34 14.92 -0.90
N THR A 511 11.35 16.23 -1.17
CA THR A 511 11.33 17.27 -0.14
C THR A 511 10.04 17.21 0.68
N SER A 512 8.90 16.85 0.08
CA SER A 512 7.62 16.74 0.80
C SER A 512 7.62 15.69 1.91
N VAL A 513 8.54 14.72 1.86
CA VAL A 513 8.64 13.63 2.84
C VAL A 513 9.38 14.06 4.11
N LEU A 514 10.12 15.18 4.09
CA LEU A 514 10.93 15.66 5.22
C LEU A 514 10.13 15.85 6.51
N SER A 515 9.13 16.74 6.47
CA SER A 515 8.26 17.02 7.62
C SER A 515 7.47 15.78 8.03
N GLY A 516 6.97 15.01 7.06
CA GLY A 516 6.21 13.79 7.29
C GLY A 516 7.03 12.70 7.98
N ARG A 517 8.31 12.54 7.62
CA ARG A 517 9.19 11.53 8.22
C ARG A 517 9.51 11.85 9.68
N ILE A 518 9.76 13.12 10.00
CA ILE A 518 9.95 13.57 11.39
C ILE A 518 8.68 13.33 12.21
N ALA A 519 7.52 13.73 11.68
CA ALA A 519 6.23 13.51 12.33
C ALA A 519 5.96 12.02 12.54
N TYR A 520 6.22 11.20 11.53
CA TYR A 520 6.07 9.75 11.60
C TYR A 520 6.99 9.12 12.65
N GLN A 521 8.28 9.47 12.64
CA GLN A 521 9.29 8.91 13.53
C GLN A 521 9.00 9.21 15.01
N LEU A 522 8.49 10.40 15.30
CA LEU A 522 8.18 10.86 16.65
C LEU A 522 6.69 10.66 17.03
N GLY A 523 5.88 10.11 16.12
CA GLY A 523 4.44 9.89 16.32
C GLY A 523 3.61 11.16 16.47
N LEU A 524 4.04 12.28 15.88
CA LEU A 524 3.38 13.58 16.03
C LEU A 524 2.13 13.66 15.13
N GLN A 525 1.05 14.23 15.67
CA GLN A 525 -0.26 14.30 15.00
C GLN A 525 -0.68 15.75 14.66
N GLY A 526 0.24 16.71 14.77
CA GLY A 526 0.01 18.09 14.32
C GLY A 526 0.33 18.30 12.83
N PRO A 527 0.21 19.54 12.31
CA PRO A 527 0.51 19.84 10.92
C PRO A 527 1.95 19.48 10.55
N ALA A 528 2.17 18.80 9.42
CA ALA A 528 3.49 18.40 8.94
C ALA A 528 3.75 18.99 7.55
N VAL A 529 4.40 20.16 7.49
CA VAL A 529 4.54 20.95 6.27
C VAL A 529 6.01 21.11 5.89
N THR A 530 6.33 20.81 4.63
CA THR A 530 7.60 21.21 4.02
C THR A 530 7.36 22.37 3.05
N VAL A 531 8.16 23.42 3.13
CA VAL A 531 8.04 24.63 2.30
C VAL A 531 9.34 24.90 1.55
N ASP A 532 9.21 25.28 0.28
CA ASP A 532 10.30 25.72 -0.57
C ASP A 532 10.02 27.14 -1.09
N THR A 533 10.63 28.12 -0.44
CA THR A 533 10.74 29.50 -0.89
C THR A 533 12.21 29.88 -1.09
N ALA A 534 13.01 28.92 -1.57
CA ALA A 534 14.46 29.01 -1.75
C ALA A 534 15.20 29.44 -0.46
N CYS A 535 16.02 30.50 -0.52
CA CYS A 535 16.84 30.94 0.61
C CYS A 535 16.03 31.39 1.84
N SER A 536 14.72 31.62 1.70
CA SER A 536 13.85 32.06 2.80
C SER A 536 13.07 30.94 3.48
N SER A 537 13.20 29.69 3.02
CA SER A 537 12.36 28.55 3.43
C SER A 537 12.32 28.32 4.94
N SER A 538 13.46 28.39 5.63
CA SER A 538 13.52 28.16 7.08
C SER A 538 12.77 29.23 7.88
N LEU A 539 12.81 30.49 7.44
CA LEU A 539 12.08 31.58 8.09
C LEU A 539 10.58 31.51 7.82
N VAL A 540 10.19 31.10 6.61
CA VAL A 540 8.78 30.83 6.28
C VAL A 540 8.24 29.66 7.09
N ALA A 541 9.03 28.59 7.28
CA ALA A 541 8.65 27.48 8.15
C ALA A 541 8.40 27.92 9.61
N VAL A 542 9.27 28.78 10.16
CA VAL A 542 9.07 29.38 11.49
C VAL A 542 7.81 30.25 11.53
N HIS A 543 7.54 31.02 10.49
CA HIS A 543 6.31 31.82 10.40
C HIS A 543 5.05 30.95 10.42
N LEU A 544 5.02 29.87 9.63
CA LEU A 544 3.89 28.93 9.59
C LEU A 544 3.69 28.21 10.93
N ALA A 545 4.77 27.83 11.60
CA ALA A 545 4.71 27.25 12.93
C ALA A 545 4.11 28.23 13.96
N ALA A 546 4.54 29.50 13.93
CA ALA A 546 4.00 30.54 14.79
C ALA A 546 2.51 30.80 14.54
N GLN A 547 2.06 30.78 13.28
CA GLN A 547 0.64 30.89 12.94
C GLN A 547 -0.15 29.69 13.47
N SER A 548 0.36 28.48 13.30
CA SER A 548 -0.31 27.24 13.76
C SER A 548 -0.42 27.15 15.28
N LEU A 549 0.59 27.64 16.01
CA LEU A 549 0.54 27.78 17.46
C LEU A 549 -0.52 28.80 17.90
N ARG A 550 -0.62 29.95 17.20
CA ARG A 550 -1.61 31.00 17.50
C ARG A 550 -3.04 30.58 17.18
N SER A 551 -3.23 29.86 16.07
CA SER A 551 -4.55 29.33 15.67
C SER A 551 -5.01 28.14 16.52
N GLY A 552 -4.12 27.58 17.35
CA GLY A 552 -4.41 26.41 18.17
C GLY A 552 -4.42 25.09 17.39
N GLU A 553 -3.87 25.07 16.16
CA GLU A 553 -3.69 23.85 15.36
C GLU A 553 -2.64 22.92 15.96
N CYS A 554 -1.67 23.48 16.71
CA CYS A 554 -0.72 22.72 17.51
C CYS A 554 -0.41 23.45 18.83
N ALA A 555 0.04 22.68 19.84
CA ALA A 555 0.46 23.23 21.13
C ALA A 555 2.00 23.30 21.27
N LEU A 556 2.71 22.61 20.39
CA LEU A 556 4.16 22.58 20.28
C LEU A 556 4.50 22.45 18.79
N ALA A 557 5.63 23.01 18.36
CA ALA A 557 6.06 22.89 16.97
C ALA A 557 7.57 22.75 16.86
N LEU A 558 8.02 21.86 15.98
CA LEU A 558 9.37 21.86 15.42
C LEU A 558 9.36 22.76 14.18
N ALA A 559 10.28 23.73 14.12
CA ALA A 559 10.40 24.63 12.99
C ALA A 559 11.87 24.87 12.64
N GLY A 560 12.21 24.80 11.36
CA GLY A 560 13.59 25.00 10.91
C GLY A 560 13.76 24.75 9.42
N GLY A 561 14.99 24.46 9.00
CA GLY A 561 15.28 24.07 7.63
C GLY A 561 16.67 23.48 7.46
N ALA A 562 16.89 22.86 6.31
CA ALA A 562 18.16 22.27 5.94
C ALA A 562 18.53 22.64 4.51
N THR A 563 19.83 22.73 4.27
CA THR A 563 20.40 22.85 2.92
C THR A 563 21.74 22.12 2.93
N VAL A 564 21.83 21.07 2.12
CA VAL A 564 23.07 20.32 1.92
C VAL A 564 23.27 20.17 0.43
N MET A 565 24.37 20.71 -0.08
CA MET A 565 24.74 20.60 -1.48
C MET A 565 25.08 19.13 -1.80
N GLY A 566 24.24 18.46 -2.60
CA GLY A 566 24.43 17.07 -3.02
C GLY A 566 25.25 16.93 -4.29
N THR A 567 25.16 17.92 -5.18
CA THR A 567 25.89 18.02 -6.45
C THR A 567 26.76 19.28 -6.48
N PRO A 568 27.93 19.24 -7.14
CA PRO A 568 28.88 20.36 -7.16
C PRO A 568 28.41 21.57 -7.98
#